data_AF-A0A246FL75-F1
#
_entry.id   AF-A0A246FL75-F1
#
_cell.length_a   1.000
_cell.length_b   1.000
_cell.length_c   1.000
_cell.angle_alpha   90.00
_cell.angle_beta   90.00
_cell.angle_gamma   90.00
#
_symmetry.space_group_name_H-M   'P 1'
#
loop_
_entity.id
_entity.type
_entity.pdbx_description
1 polymer ?
#
loop_
_entity_poly.entity_id
_entity_poly.type
_entity_poly.pdbx_seq_one_letter_code
_entity_poly.pdbx_strand_id
1 'polypeptide(L)'
;MQLPTLELQGLTRAAAYSNALAEAAKQHDLTADQVQTLLVLAYLHRTGKANVSPSQINDFYTTYEPDALESTKVNVGKLAEAKLVVLSADQEARLSSKGVQLLKTLHKLHVKWAADAFGLLHFV
;
A
#
# COMPACT_ATOMS: atom_id res chain seq x y z
N MET A 1 28.89 12.57 15.15
CA MET A 1 28.24 13.23 13.99
C MET A 1 26.74 13.08 14.18
N GLN A 2 26.00 14.17 14.35
CA GLN A 2 24.53 14.14 14.47
C GLN A 2 23.94 14.06 13.06
N LEU A 3 23.14 13.02 12.79
CA LEU A 3 22.33 12.96 11.58
C LEU A 3 21.41 14.19 11.55
N PRO A 4 21.34 14.93 10.42
CA PRO A 4 20.45 16.08 10.31
C PRO A 4 19.01 15.64 10.61
N THR A 5 18.30 16.43 11.40
CA THR A 5 16.96 16.15 11.96
C THR A 5 15.93 15.75 10.90
N LEU A 6 16.13 16.20 9.66
CA LEU A 6 15.32 15.85 8.49
C LEU A 6 15.47 14.38 8.06
N GLU A 7 16.68 13.81 8.12
CA GLU A 7 16.92 12.41 7.79
C GLU A 7 16.32 11.48 8.85
N LEU A 8 16.40 11.86 10.13
CA LEU A 8 15.74 11.15 11.22
C LEU A 8 14.21 11.17 11.10
N GLN A 9 13.63 12.29 10.65
CA GLN A 9 12.18 12.38 10.37
C GLN A 9 11.76 11.56 9.14
N GLY A 10 12.61 11.46 8.12
CA GLY A 10 12.39 10.58 6.97
C GLY A 10 12.42 9.10 7.35
N LEU A 11 13.40 8.69 8.15
CA LEU A 11 13.57 7.32 8.63
C LEU A 11 12.41 6.88 9.55
N THR A 12 11.93 7.77 10.42
CA THR A 12 10.78 7.50 11.30
C THR A 12 9.46 7.37 10.52
N ARG A 13 9.26 8.16 9.44
CA ARG A 13 8.09 7.99 8.54
C ARG A 13 8.14 6.67 7.79
N ALA A 14 9.30 6.31 7.24
CA ALA A 14 9.47 5.06 6.51
C ALA A 14 9.25 3.84 7.43
N ALA A 15 9.76 3.88 8.66
CA ALA A 15 9.54 2.83 9.66
C ALA A 15 8.07 2.74 10.11
N ALA A 16 7.41 3.86 10.38
CA ALA A 16 5.98 3.89 10.73
C ALA A 16 5.09 3.35 9.59
N TYR A 17 5.45 3.66 8.34
CA TYR A 17 4.77 3.11 7.16
C TYR A 17 5.00 1.61 7.02
N SER A 18 6.25 1.15 7.08
CA SER A 18 6.61 -0.27 6.99
C SER A 18 5.93 -1.12 8.06
N ASN A 19 5.92 -0.66 9.31
CA ASN A 19 5.22 -1.36 10.37
C ASN A 19 3.70 -1.41 10.06
N ALA A 20 3.09 -0.30 9.62
CA ALA A 20 1.64 -0.22 9.41
C ALA A 20 1.18 -1.19 8.31
N LEU A 21 2.03 -1.36 7.29
CA LEU A 21 1.86 -2.38 6.26
C LEU A 21 1.96 -3.79 6.85
N ALA A 22 2.98 -4.06 7.67
CA ALA A 22 3.18 -5.38 8.28
C ALA A 22 2.02 -5.80 9.22
N GLU A 23 1.49 -4.87 10.00
CA GLU A 23 0.38 -5.14 10.91
C GLU A 23 -0.93 -5.38 10.15
N ALA A 24 -1.22 -4.60 9.11
CA ALA A 24 -2.37 -4.84 8.26
C ALA A 24 -2.25 -6.12 7.43
N ALA A 25 -1.03 -6.45 6.97
CA ALA A 25 -0.72 -7.71 6.32
C ALA A 25 -1.10 -8.88 7.25
N LYS A 26 -0.66 -8.82 8.51
CA LYS A 26 -0.97 -9.83 9.53
C LYS A 26 -2.45 -9.92 9.88
N GLN A 27 -3.16 -8.80 10.02
CA GLN A 27 -4.58 -8.78 10.38
C GLN A 27 -5.50 -9.31 9.27
N HIS A 28 -5.04 -9.26 8.03
CA HIS A 28 -5.83 -9.65 6.86
C HIS A 28 -5.30 -10.88 6.12
N ASP A 29 -4.32 -11.57 6.72
CA ASP A 29 -3.63 -12.75 6.15
C ASP A 29 -3.08 -12.47 4.73
N LEU A 30 -2.47 -11.30 4.58
CA LEU A 30 -1.85 -10.85 3.33
C LEU A 30 -0.33 -10.85 3.46
N THR A 31 0.35 -10.99 2.34
CA THR A 31 1.79 -10.72 2.23
C THR A 31 2.05 -9.23 2.05
N ALA A 32 3.28 -8.78 2.34
CA ALA A 32 3.69 -7.40 2.08
C ALA A 32 3.47 -7.00 0.62
N ASP A 33 3.83 -7.87 -0.33
CA ASP A 33 3.63 -7.65 -1.77
C ASP A 33 2.16 -7.46 -2.15
N GLN A 34 1.25 -8.19 -1.49
CA GLN A 34 -0.18 -8.06 -1.72
C GLN A 34 -0.70 -6.70 -1.22
N VAL A 35 -0.25 -6.27 -0.04
CA VAL A 35 -0.60 -4.94 0.49
C VAL A 35 -0.04 -3.84 -0.41
N GLN A 36 1.20 -3.98 -0.88
CA GLN A 36 1.83 -3.04 -1.81
C GLN A 36 1.07 -2.96 -3.14
N THR A 37 0.69 -4.11 -3.71
CA THR A 37 -0.14 -4.16 -4.92
C THR A 37 -1.49 -3.45 -4.70
N LEU A 38 -2.12 -3.64 -3.54
CA LEU A 38 -3.38 -2.98 -3.20
C LEU A 38 -3.23 -1.45 -3.12
N LEU A 39 -2.10 -0.96 -2.64
CA LEU A 39 -1.79 0.47 -2.57
C LEU A 39 -1.52 1.07 -3.96
N VAL A 40 -0.80 0.34 -4.82
CA VAL A 40 -0.60 0.74 -6.22
C VAL A 40 -1.94 0.81 -6.94
N LEU A 41 -2.81 -0.19 -6.77
CA LEU A 41 -4.18 -0.17 -7.29
C LEU A 41 -4.96 1.04 -6.79
N ALA A 42 -4.89 1.35 -5.50
CA ALA A 42 -5.55 2.52 -4.92
C ALA A 42 -5.03 3.84 -5.52
N TYR A 43 -3.71 3.94 -5.73
CA TYR A 43 -3.10 5.10 -6.34
C TYR A 43 -3.56 5.28 -7.80
N LEU A 44 -3.53 4.21 -8.59
CA LEU A 44 -3.97 4.23 -9.99
C LEU A 44 -5.47 4.55 -10.12
N HIS A 45 -6.30 4.07 -9.20
CA HIS A 45 -7.71 4.49 -9.13
C HIS A 45 -7.86 5.97 -8.82
N ARG A 46 -7.07 6.50 -7.88
CA ARG A 46 -7.11 7.92 -7.52
C ARG A 46 -6.67 8.83 -8.66
N THR A 47 -5.77 8.38 -9.54
CA THR A 47 -5.33 9.14 -10.72
C THR A 47 -6.30 9.07 -11.90
N GLY A 48 -7.48 8.47 -11.70
CA GLY A 48 -8.59 8.49 -12.66
C GLY A 48 -8.82 7.18 -13.42
N LYS A 49 -8.06 6.11 -13.13
CA LYS A 49 -8.26 4.81 -13.79
C LYS A 49 -9.33 4.00 -13.06
N ALA A 50 -10.56 3.96 -13.57
CA ALA A 50 -11.66 3.24 -12.94
C ALA A 50 -11.44 1.72 -12.86
N ASN A 51 -10.70 1.17 -13.83
CA ASN A 51 -10.23 -0.20 -13.88
C ASN A 51 -8.72 -0.18 -14.18
N VAL A 52 -7.98 -1.11 -13.58
CA VAL A 52 -6.52 -1.17 -13.70
C VAL A 52 -6.09 -2.52 -14.28
N SER A 53 -5.46 -2.52 -15.45
CA SER A 53 -4.93 -3.75 -16.03
C SER A 53 -3.63 -4.20 -15.32
N PRO A 54 -3.28 -5.50 -15.34
CA PRO A 54 -2.00 -5.98 -14.81
C PRO A 54 -0.79 -5.27 -15.42
N SER A 55 -0.85 -4.92 -16.71
CA SER A 55 0.21 -4.14 -17.37
C SER A 55 0.41 -2.77 -16.74
N GLN A 56 -0.66 -2.05 -16.40
CA GLN A 56 -0.56 -0.74 -15.76
C GLN A 56 0.03 -0.80 -14.35
N ILE A 57 -0.17 -1.92 -13.63
CA ILE A 57 0.47 -2.15 -12.34
C ILE A 57 1.97 -2.40 -12.55
N ASN A 58 2.33 -3.23 -13.53
CA ASN A 58 3.73 -3.49 -13.86
C ASN A 58 4.46 -2.23 -14.37
N ASP A 59 3.78 -1.38 -15.16
CA ASP A 59 4.32 -0.09 -15.62
C ASP A 59 4.63 0.82 -14.42
N PHE A 60 3.77 0.83 -13.41
CA PHE A 60 4.01 1.58 -12.18
C PHE A 60 5.27 1.07 -11.46
N TYR A 61 5.41 -0.24 -11.27
CA TYR A 61 6.60 -0.82 -10.66
C TYR A 61 7.87 -0.51 -11.46
N THR A 62 7.81 -0.63 -12.79
CA THR A 62 8.93 -0.31 -13.68
C THR A 62 9.36 1.16 -13.57
N THR A 63 8.40 2.06 -13.35
CA THR A 63 8.68 3.51 -13.29
C THR A 63 9.20 3.96 -11.92
N TYR A 64 8.65 3.42 -10.83
CA TYR A 64 8.86 3.95 -9.48
C TYR A 64 9.66 3.04 -8.55
N GLU A 65 9.66 1.72 -8.81
CA GLU A 65 10.35 0.73 -7.98
C GLU A 65 10.96 -0.37 -8.88
N PRO A 66 11.91 -0.04 -9.77
CA PRO A 66 12.47 -0.99 -10.73
C PRO A 66 13.14 -2.19 -10.06
N ASP A 67 13.68 -2.00 -8.85
CA ASP A 67 14.31 -3.06 -8.05
C ASP A 67 13.27 -4.02 -7.41
N ALA A 68 11.99 -3.63 -7.33
CA ALA A 68 10.92 -4.47 -6.80
C ALA A 68 10.39 -5.50 -7.83
N LEU A 69 10.80 -5.39 -9.10
CA LEU A 69 10.35 -6.24 -10.20
C LEU A 69 10.88 -7.68 -10.13
N GLU A 70 12.07 -7.91 -9.56
CA GLU A 70 12.69 -9.25 -9.60
C GLU A 70 11.91 -10.31 -8.80
N SER A 71 11.07 -9.91 -7.84
CA SER A 71 10.29 -10.81 -6.99
C SER A 71 8.79 -10.83 -7.29
N THR A 72 8.26 -9.85 -8.04
CA THR A 72 6.83 -9.53 -7.97
C THR A 72 6.17 -9.57 -9.35
N LYS A 73 5.98 -10.77 -9.92
CA LYS A 73 4.87 -10.94 -10.87
C LYS A 73 3.58 -10.67 -10.09
N VAL A 74 3.01 -9.48 -10.27
CA VAL A 74 1.81 -9.04 -9.56
C VAL A 74 0.69 -10.05 -9.74
N ASN A 75 0.40 -10.82 -8.69
CA ASN A 75 -0.69 -11.79 -8.71
C ASN A 75 -1.95 -11.16 -8.13
N VAL A 76 -2.65 -10.40 -8.98
CA VAL A 76 -3.95 -9.81 -8.66
C VAL A 76 -5.01 -10.89 -8.36
N GLY A 77 -4.81 -12.12 -8.86
CA GLY A 77 -5.67 -13.28 -8.55
C GLY A 77 -5.78 -13.56 -7.06
N LYS A 78 -4.67 -13.51 -6.32
CA LYS A 78 -4.71 -13.70 -4.86
C LYS A 78 -5.45 -12.57 -4.12
N LEU A 79 -5.39 -11.34 -4.62
CA LEU A 79 -6.20 -10.24 -4.08
C LEU A 79 -7.69 -10.45 -4.35
N ALA A 80 -8.03 -11.06 -5.50
CA ALA A 80 -9.40 -11.41 -5.84
C ALA A 80 -9.93 -12.56 -4.97
N GLU A 81 -9.12 -13.58 -4.71
CA GLU A 81 -9.41 -14.66 -3.76
C GLU A 81 -9.67 -14.11 -2.34
N ALA A 82 -8.87 -13.15 -1.91
CA ALA A 82 -9.07 -12.43 -0.64
C ALA A 82 -10.29 -11.47 -0.64
N LYS A 83 -11.02 -11.38 -1.76
CA LYS A 83 -12.15 -10.48 -2.01
C LYS A 83 -11.80 -8.99 -1.84
N LEU A 84 -10.53 -8.62 -2.03
CA LEU A 84 -10.05 -7.23 -1.92
C LEU A 84 -10.20 -6.47 -3.24
N VAL A 85 -10.21 -7.20 -4.34
CA VAL A 85 -10.47 -6.68 -5.68
C VAL A 85 -11.53 -7.50 -6.38
N VAL A 86 -12.15 -6.92 -7.39
CA VAL A 86 -13.02 -7.57 -8.36
C VAL A 86 -12.30 -7.51 -9.70
N LEU A 87 -12.25 -8.65 -10.40
CA LEU A 87 -11.70 -8.74 -11.74
C LEU A 87 -12.82 -8.64 -12.78
N SER A 88 -12.61 -7.83 -13.82
CA SER A 88 -13.45 -7.84 -15.01
C SER A 88 -13.18 -9.08 -15.88
N ALA A 89 -13.99 -9.27 -16.93
CA ALA A 89 -13.75 -10.32 -17.92
C ALA A 89 -12.34 -10.20 -18.56
N ASP A 90 -11.87 -8.97 -18.74
CA ASP A 90 -10.56 -8.62 -19.31
C ASP A 90 -9.42 -8.65 -18.28
N GLN A 91 -9.64 -9.26 -17.11
CA GLN A 91 -8.68 -9.31 -15.99
C GLN A 91 -8.29 -7.93 -15.43
N GLU A 92 -9.10 -6.90 -15.67
CA GLU A 92 -8.87 -5.60 -15.06
C GLU A 92 -9.32 -5.61 -13.61
N ALA A 93 -8.48 -5.06 -12.74
CA ALA A 93 -8.68 -5.01 -11.31
C ALA A 93 -9.43 -3.74 -10.92
N ARG A 94 -10.43 -3.91 -10.06
CA ARG A 94 -11.07 -2.82 -9.34
C ARG A 94 -11.11 -3.12 -7.85
N LEU A 95 -10.89 -2.12 -7.01
CA LEU A 95 -11.05 -2.28 -5.56
C LEU A 95 -12.49 -2.69 -5.20
N SER A 96 -12.61 -3.75 -4.40
CA SER A 96 -13.88 -4.11 -3.78
C SER A 96 -14.19 -3.19 -2.59
N SER A 97 -15.42 -3.26 -2.06
CA SER A 97 -15.77 -2.58 -0.81
C SER A 97 -14.85 -2.99 0.35
N LYS A 98 -14.50 -4.27 0.43
CA LYS A 98 -13.54 -4.81 1.42
C LYS A 98 -12.13 -4.25 1.20
N GLY A 99 -11.66 -4.18 -0.04
CA GLY A 99 -10.37 -3.58 -0.38
C GLY A 99 -10.29 -2.10 0.00
N VAL A 100 -11.33 -1.33 -0.30
CA VAL A 100 -11.42 0.08 0.12
C VAL A 100 -11.42 0.22 1.65
N GLN A 101 -12.13 -0.66 2.36
CA GLN A 101 -12.16 -0.63 3.82
C GLN A 101 -10.79 -0.95 4.43
N LEU A 102 -10.08 -1.94 3.89
CA LEU A 102 -8.71 -2.26 4.28
C LEU A 102 -7.78 -1.06 4.09
N LEU A 103 -7.82 -0.41 2.92
CA LEU A 103 -7.02 0.78 2.64
C LEU A 103 -7.31 1.94 3.60
N LYS A 104 -8.57 2.12 4.00
CA LYS A 104 -8.94 3.11 5.03
C LYS A 104 -8.34 2.75 6.40
N THR A 105 -8.36 1.48 6.78
CA THR A 105 -7.73 1.01 8.03
C THR A 105 -6.22 1.24 8.01
N LEU A 106 -5.56 0.85 6.91
CA LEU A 106 -4.14 1.10 6.65
C LEU A 106 -3.78 2.58 6.79
N HIS A 107 -4.55 3.45 6.14
CA HIS A 107 -4.33 4.89 6.21
C HIS A 107 -4.46 5.42 7.65
N LYS A 108 -5.48 4.96 8.41
CA LYS A 108 -5.65 5.34 9.82
C LYS A 108 -4.49 4.87 10.70
N LEU A 109 -4.02 3.63 10.51
CA LEU A 109 -2.87 3.09 11.23
C LEU A 109 -1.60 3.88 10.91
N HIS A 110 -1.36 4.17 9.63
CA HIS A 110 -0.24 5.00 9.20
C HIS A 110 -0.28 6.40 9.81
N VAL A 111 -1.44 7.07 9.79
CA VAL A 111 -1.60 8.40 10.39
C VAL A 111 -1.39 8.35 11.91
N LYS A 112 -1.92 7.34 12.59
CA LYS A 112 -1.73 7.16 14.04
C LYS A 112 -0.24 7.01 14.38
N TRP A 113 0.47 6.15 13.66
CA TRP A 113 1.90 5.94 13.93
C TRP A 113 2.79 7.07 13.45
N ALA A 114 2.42 7.77 12.39
CA ALA A 114 3.04 9.04 12.06
C ALA A 114 2.81 10.07 13.17
N ALA A 115 1.62 10.13 13.79
CA ALA A 115 1.42 11.02 14.94
C ALA A 115 2.26 10.60 16.16
N ASP A 116 2.29 9.30 16.48
CA ASP A 116 3.07 8.73 17.59
C ASP A 116 4.59 8.94 17.39
N ALA A 117 5.11 8.68 16.19
CA ALA A 117 6.52 8.83 15.83
C ALA A 117 6.99 10.29 15.82
N PHE A 118 6.07 11.24 15.61
CA PHE A 118 6.35 12.68 15.65
C PHE A 118 6.05 13.30 17.02
N GLY A 119 5.60 12.52 18.01
CA GLY A 119 5.24 13.03 19.34
C GLY A 119 4.03 13.97 19.36
N LEU A 120 3.15 13.89 18.35
CA LEU A 120 1.98 14.77 18.19
C LEU A 120 0.77 14.39 19.07
N LEU A 121 0.94 13.50 20.06
CA LEU A 121 -0.12 13.10 20.99
C LEU A 121 -0.14 13.86 22.33
N HIS A 122 0.53 15.00 22.44
CA HIS A 122 0.24 15.96 23.51
C HIS A 122 -0.36 17.21 22.88
N PHE A 123 -1.53 17.65 23.39
CA PHE A 123 -2.40 18.76 22.96
C PHE A 123 -3.64 18.39 22.12
N VAL A 124 -4.53 17.56 22.66
CA VAL A 124 -5.98 17.89 22.76
C VAL A 124 -6.50 17.36 24.08
#